data_AF-A0A0L0C4Q9-F1
#
_entry.id   AF-A0A0L0C4Q9-F1
#
_cell.length_a   1.000
_cell.length_b   1.000
_cell.length_c   1.000
_cell.angle_alpha   90.00
_cell.angle_beta   90.00
_cell.angle_gamma   90.00
#
_symmetry.space_group_name_H-M   'P 1'
#
loop_
_entity.id
_entity.type
_entity.pdbx_description
1 polymer ?
#
loop_
_entity_poly.entity_id
_entity_poly.type
_entity_poly.pdbx_seq_one_letter_code
_entity_poly.pdbx_strand_id
1 'polypeptide(L)'
;RHTITCGGGIGIFLVVTSTYIIVIRGRRACLWGSLYLDDFDEEDRDLKRGKPLYLSRDRFNLLESQWLSHKFAHTKHTWVFHRDLL
;
A
#
# COMPACT_ATOMS: atom_id res chain seq x y z
N ARG A 1 -5.33 -17.92 -9.03
CA ARG A 1 -6.12 -18.89 -8.24
C ARG A 1 -5.55 -19.10 -6.83
N HIS A 2 -4.23 -19.24 -6.67
CA HIS A 2 -3.57 -19.40 -5.36
C HIS A 2 -3.75 -18.17 -4.44
N THR A 3 -3.51 -16.94 -4.90
CA THR A 3 -3.71 -15.69 -4.12
C THR A 3 -5.10 -15.48 -3.52
N ILE A 4 -6.15 -16.03 -4.14
CA ILE A 4 -7.52 -15.99 -3.60
C ILE A 4 -7.69 -17.01 -2.47
N THR A 5 -7.00 -18.15 -2.56
CA THR A 5 -7.11 -19.27 -1.60
C THR A 5 -6.15 -19.13 -0.41
N CYS A 6 -4.94 -18.57 -0.60
CA CYS A 6 -3.95 -18.40 0.48
C CYS A 6 -3.67 -16.93 0.86
N GLY A 7 -4.03 -15.95 0.01
CA GLY A 7 -3.78 -14.51 0.26
C GLY A 7 -5.02 -13.71 0.67
N GLY A 8 -6.18 -14.35 0.87
CA GLY A 8 -7.44 -13.66 1.16
C GLY A 8 -7.95 -12.75 0.02
N GLY A 9 -7.41 -12.91 -1.19
CA GLY A 9 -7.67 -12.06 -2.35
C GLY A 9 -7.05 -10.66 -2.25
N ILE A 10 -6.02 -10.48 -1.41
CA ILE A 10 -5.30 -9.22 -1.23
C ILE A 10 -4.13 -9.12 -2.23
N GLY A 11 -4.04 -8.01 -2.95
CA GLY A 11 -2.89 -7.62 -3.75
C GLY A 11 -2.30 -6.30 -3.24
N ILE A 12 -0.98 -6.19 -3.24
CA ILE A 12 -0.24 -5.00 -2.79
C ILE A 12 0.61 -4.51 -3.96
N PHE A 13 0.47 -3.25 -4.33
CA PHE A 13 1.10 -2.66 -5.50
C PHE A 13 1.83 -1.38 -5.12
N LEU A 14 3.05 -1.20 -5.62
CA LEU A 14 3.80 0.04 -5.52
C LEU A 14 3.55 0.90 -6.77
N VAL A 15 3.04 2.11 -6.56
CA VAL A 15 2.96 3.13 -7.61
C VAL A 15 4.29 3.86 -7.66
N VAL A 16 5.17 3.49 -8.59
CA VAL A 16 6.55 4.00 -8.65
C VAL A 16 6.60 5.53 -8.79
N THR A 17 5.65 6.13 -9.50
CA THR A 17 5.60 7.58 -9.75
C THR A 17 5.25 8.42 -8.51
N SER A 18 4.69 7.80 -7.47
CA SER A 18 4.29 8.50 -6.24
C SER A 18 4.75 7.81 -4.97
N THR A 19 5.41 6.66 -5.09
CA THR A 19 5.85 5.75 -4.02
C THR A 19 4.73 5.17 -3.14
N TYR A 20 3.47 5.47 -3.47
CA TYR A 20 2.33 4.98 -2.71
C TYR A 20 2.09 3.48 -2.89
N ILE A 21 1.71 2.83 -1.80
CA ILE A 21 1.18 1.49 -1.80
C ILE A 21 -0.33 1.53 -2.00
N ILE A 22 -0.80 0.78 -3.00
CA ILE A 22 -2.22 0.47 -3.21
C ILE A 22 -2.46 -0.96 -2.74
N VAL A 23 -3.45 -1.15 -1.88
CA VAL A 23 -3.92 -2.46 -1.45
C VAL A 23 -5.27 -2.74 -2.12
N ILE A 24 -5.38 -3.84 -2.85
CA ILE A 24 -6.59 -4.28 -3.54
C ILE A 24 -7.12 -5.53 -2.86
N ARG A 25 -8.43 -5.59 -2.60
CA ARG A 25 -9.14 -6.77 -2.13
C ARG A 25 -10.45 -6.93 -2.89
N GLY A 26 -10.49 -7.85 -3.84
CA GLY A 26 -11.62 -7.96 -4.78
C GLY A 26 -11.85 -6.64 -5.52
N ARG A 27 -13.09 -6.12 -5.50
CA ARG A 27 -13.48 -4.84 -6.14
C ARG A 27 -13.18 -3.59 -5.30
N ARG A 28 -12.45 -3.75 -4.20
CA ARG A 28 -12.10 -2.63 -3.30
C ARG A 28 -10.61 -2.36 -3.39
N ALA A 29 -10.23 -1.10 -3.38
CA ALA A 29 -8.85 -0.65 -3.25
C ALA A 29 -8.75 0.39 -2.13
N CYS A 30 -7.61 0.49 -1.48
CA CYS A 30 -7.30 1.60 -0.60
C CYS A 30 -5.86 2.08 -0.83
N LEU A 31 -5.65 3.37 -0.61
CA LEU A 31 -4.32 3.96 -0.56
C LEU A 31 -3.78 3.76 0.86
N TRP A 32 -2.69 3.00 1.00
CA TRP A 32 -2.10 2.69 2.30
C TRP A 32 -1.13 3.78 2.79
N GLY A 33 -0.37 4.37 1.87
CA GLY A 33 0.71 5.33 2.19
C GLY A 33 2.00 4.95 1.49
N SER A 34 3.04 5.78 1.62
CA SER A 34 4.36 5.44 1.09
C SER A 34 5.14 4.57 2.07
N LEU A 35 5.96 3.64 1.55
CA LEU A 35 6.99 2.97 2.34
C LEU A 35 8.29 3.77 2.40
N TYR A 36 8.41 4.82 1.59
CA TYR A 36 9.63 5.57 1.38
C TYR A 36 9.48 6.98 1.98
N LEU A 37 10.40 7.34 2.87
CA LEU A 37 10.41 8.61 3.59
C LEU A 37 11.75 9.32 3.40
N ASP A 38 11.74 10.64 3.53
CA ASP A 38 12.97 11.42 3.62
C ASP A 38 13.60 11.30 5.02
N ASP A 39 14.73 11.99 5.23
CA ASP A 39 15.46 12.00 6.50
C ASP A 39 14.66 12.60 7.68
N PHE A 40 13.48 13.18 7.41
CA PHE A 40 12.58 13.79 8.39
C PHE A 40 11.29 12.98 8.58
N ASP A 41 11.25 11.72 8.12
CA ASP A 41 10.08 10.84 8.14
C ASP A 41 8.88 11.39 7.33
N GLU A 42 9.12 12.29 6.37
CA GLU A 42 8.09 12.85 5.51
C GLU A 42 7.93 12.07 4.21
N GLU A 43 6.69 11.93 3.76
CA GLU A 43 6.41 11.47 2.38
C GLU A 43 6.71 12.60 1.38
N ASP A 44 7.18 12.26 0.19
CA ASP A 44 7.23 13.17 -0.96
C ASP A 44 6.12 12.82 -1.96
N ARG A 45 4.96 13.46 -1.76
CA ARG A 45 3.78 13.21 -2.59
C ARG A 45 4.07 13.53 -4.06
N ASP A 46 3.82 12.53 -4.92
CA ASP A 46 4.06 12.59 -6.37
C ASP A 46 5.53 12.91 -6.73
N LEU A 47 6.47 12.66 -5.81
CA LEU A 47 7.91 12.92 -5.98
C LEU A 47 8.23 14.37 -6.38
N LYS A 48 7.40 15.33 -5.96
CA LYS A 48 7.49 16.74 -6.40
C LYS A 48 8.65 17.50 -5.77
N ARG A 49 9.04 17.18 -4.54
CA ARG A 49 10.16 17.86 -3.86
C ARG A 49 11.50 17.39 -4.39
N GLY A 50 11.56 16.18 -4.97
CA GLY A 50 12.78 15.60 -5.52
C GLY A 50 13.79 15.21 -4.44
N LYS A 51 13.33 14.99 -3.21
CA LYS A 51 14.19 14.55 -2.12
C LYS A 51 14.52 13.06 -2.27
N PRO A 52 15.74 12.63 -1.90
CA PRO A 52 16.01 11.22 -1.70
C PRO A 52 15.03 10.64 -0.68
N LEU A 53 14.47 9.47 -1.00
CA LEU A 53 13.61 8.73 -0.10
C LEU A 53 14.22 7.36 0.17
N TYR A 54 14.03 6.87 1.40
CA TYR A 54 14.58 5.62 1.88
C TYR A 54 13.47 4.73 2.41
N LEU A 55 13.64 3.42 2.27
CA LEU A 55 12.67 2.46 2.77
C LEU A 55 12.60 2.54 4.31
N SER A 56 11.44 2.94 4.83
CA SER A 56 11.15 2.85 6.25
C SER A 56 10.90 1.40 6.62
N ARG A 57 11.80 0.82 7.41
CA ARG A 57 11.69 -0.58 7.85
C ARG A 57 10.46 -0.80 8.73
N ASP A 58 10.09 0.20 9.54
CA ASP A 58 8.92 0.13 10.40
C ASP A 58 7.62 0.06 9.59
N ARG A 59 7.49 0.92 8.57
CA ARG A 59 6.33 0.88 7.66
C ARG A 59 6.27 -0.43 6.88
N PHE A 60 7.42 -0.95 6.43
CA PHE A 60 7.49 -2.23 5.75
C PHE A 60 7.03 -3.39 6.65
N ASN A 61 7.56 -3.47 7.88
CA ASN A 61 7.20 -4.51 8.84
C ASN A 61 5.71 -4.43 9.21
N LEU A 62 5.16 -3.21 9.34
CA LEU A 62 3.74 -3.01 9.59
C LEU A 62 2.88 -3.52 8.42
N LEU A 63 3.25 -3.18 7.19
CA LEU A 63 2.56 -3.63 5.98
C LEU A 63 2.60 -5.17 5.86
N GLU A 64 3.77 -5.78 6.10
CA GLU A 64 3.97 -7.23 6.08
C GLU A 64 3.10 -7.93 7.14
N SER A 65 3.11 -7.43 8.38
CA SER A 65 2.27 -7.96 9.46
C SER A 65 0.77 -7.87 9.13
N GLN A 66 0.32 -6.76 8.55
CA GLN A 66 -1.07 -6.59 8.10
C GLN A 66 -1.43 -7.54 6.97
N TRP A 67 -0.50 -7.81 6.06
CA TRP A 67 -0.68 -8.76 4.97
C TRP A 67 -0.79 -10.19 5.47
N LEU A 68 0.16 -10.65 6.29
CA LEU A 68 0.18 -12.00 6.85
C LEU A 68 -1.04 -12.29 7.74
N SER A 69 -1.56 -11.27 8.42
CA SER A 69 -2.75 -11.40 9.28
C SER A 69 -4.08 -11.15 8.57
N HIS A 70 -4.06 -10.78 7.28
CA HIS A 70 -5.24 -10.35 6.50
C HIS A 70 -6.06 -9.20 7.14
N LYS A 71 -5.41 -8.32 7.93
CA LYS A 71 -6.08 -7.29 8.77
C LYS A 71 -6.31 -5.93 8.08
N PHE A 72 -6.12 -5.81 6.77
CA PHE A 72 -6.33 -4.54 6.06
C PHE A 72 -7.78 -4.00 6.10
N ALA A 73 -8.77 -4.85 6.40
CA ALA A 73 -10.16 -4.38 6.52
C ALA A 73 -10.40 -3.50 7.76
N HIS A 74 -9.52 -3.57 8.77
CA HIS A 74 -9.65 -2.83 10.03
C HIS A 74 -8.74 -1.61 10.12
N THR A 75 -7.91 -1.34 9.12
CA THR A 75 -7.11 -0.12 9.08
C THR A 75 -7.98 1.06 8.66
N LYS A 76 -7.67 2.25 9.19
CA LYS A 76 -8.43 3.51 8.98
C LYS A 76 -8.40 4.04 7.53
N HIS A 77 -7.90 3.26 6.57
CA HIS A 77 -7.82 3.68 5.17
C HIS A 77 -9.20 3.61 4.51
N THR A 78 -9.55 4.65 3.77
CA THR A 78 -10.79 4.71 3.01
C THR A 78 -10.71 3.71 1.86
N TRP A 79 -11.51 2.64 1.95
CA TRP A 79 -11.69 1.69 0.87
C TRP A 79 -12.64 2.26 -0.17
N VAL A 80 -12.21 2.30 -1.42
CA VAL A 80 -13.01 2.73 -2.56
C VAL A 80 -13.31 1.54 -3.47
N PHE A 81 -14.48 1.55 -4.09
CA PHE A 81 -14.78 0.60 -5.16
C PHE A 81 -14.08 1.06 -6.43
N HIS A 82 -13.30 0.17 -7.05
CA HIS A 82 -12.74 0.40 -8.38
C HIS A 82 -13.63 -0.30 -9.42
N ARG A 83 -13.69 0.26 -10.63
CA ARG A 83 -14.38 -0.39 -11.75
C ARG A 83 -13.38 -1.33 -12.41
N ASP A 84 -13.74 -2.61 -12.49
CA ASP A 84 -13.08 -3.55 -13.39
C ASP A 84 -13.42 -3.09 -14.83
N LEU A 85 -12.63 -2.18 -15.38
CA LEU A 85 -12.64 -1.86 -16.81
C LEU A 85 -11.80 -2.94 -17.50
N LEU A 86 -12.37 -4.13 -17.64
CA LEU A 86 -11.91 -5.13 -18.60
C LEU A 86 -12.71 -4.97 -19.89
#